data_AF-A0A0K2UQW2-F1
#
_entry.id   AF-A0A0K2UQW2-F1
#
_cell.length_a   1.000
_cell.length_b   1.000
_cell.length_c   1.000
_cell.angle_alpha   90.00
_cell.angle_beta   90.00
_cell.angle_gamma   90.00
#
_symmetry.space_group_name_H-M   'P 1'
#
loop_
_entity.id
_entity.type
_entity.pdbx_description
1 polymer ?
#
loop_
_entity_poly.entity_id
_entity_poly.type
_entity_poly.pdbx_seq_one_letter_code
_entity_poly.pdbx_strand_id
1 'polypeptide(L)'
;MENKLQQKSIEESANSTVTFISHKKSIVQINVRSLINKFKGDPEDENVLLQFSNWKTAWENLVIDMKEMPGFVEAILFQKLKECVEEPVLSLVSVFASCSPSAYREAMKCLTESY
;
A
#
# COMPACT_ATOMS: atom_id res chain seq x y z
N MET A 1 -11.09 -16.66 62.52
CA MET A 1 -9.86 -15.90 62.24
C MET A 1 -8.96 -16.78 61.40
N GLU A 2 -8.69 -16.33 60.17
CA GLU A 2 -7.42 -16.38 59.40
C GLU A 2 -6.39 -17.49 59.73
N ASN A 3 -5.69 -18.12 58.80
CA ASN A 3 -5.66 -18.19 57.33
C ASN A 3 -4.61 -19.28 56.98
N LYS A 4 -4.61 -19.72 55.72
CA LYS A 4 -3.43 -20.02 54.87
C LYS A 4 -2.77 -21.42 54.77
N LEU A 5 -2.51 -21.73 53.48
CA LEU A 5 -1.55 -22.64 52.83
C LEU A 5 -1.88 -24.15 52.86
N GLN A 6 -1.81 -24.94 51.78
CA GLN A 6 -1.28 -24.78 50.42
C GLN A 6 -1.94 -25.86 49.55
N GLN A 7 -2.71 -25.49 48.51
CA GLN A 7 -3.12 -26.42 47.46
C GLN A 7 -2.05 -26.43 46.37
N LYS A 8 -1.34 -27.55 46.25
CA LYS A 8 -0.50 -27.88 45.09
C LYS A 8 -1.21 -29.02 44.36
N SER A 9 -2.19 -28.67 43.53
CA SER A 9 -2.86 -29.63 42.66
C SER A 9 -2.06 -29.80 41.38
N ILE A 10 -1.66 -31.05 41.16
CA ILE A 10 -1.32 -31.64 39.87
C ILE A 10 -2.63 -31.71 39.07
N GLU A 11 -2.63 -31.38 37.77
CA GLU A 11 -3.29 -32.18 36.72
C GLU A 11 -3.17 -31.56 35.31
N GLU A 12 -2.89 -32.47 34.38
CA GLU A 12 -3.22 -32.53 32.94
C GLU A 12 -3.58 -31.25 32.17
N SER A 13 -2.87 -31.02 31.05
CA SER A 13 -3.58 -30.56 29.86
C SER A 13 -2.82 -30.81 28.57
N ALA A 14 -3.39 -31.71 27.77
CA ALA A 14 -3.45 -31.75 26.31
C ALA A 14 -2.23 -31.25 25.50
N ASN A 15 -1.67 -32.18 24.71
CA ASN A 15 -0.99 -31.89 23.45
C ASN A 15 -1.87 -30.98 22.57
N SER A 16 -1.72 -29.67 22.74
CA SER A 16 -2.32 -28.69 21.87
C SER A 16 -1.45 -28.59 20.63
N THR A 17 -1.82 -29.36 19.60
CA THR A 17 -1.36 -29.09 18.24
C THR A 17 -1.87 -27.71 17.88
N VAL A 18 -0.96 -26.74 17.85
CA VAL A 18 -1.24 -25.40 17.35
C VAL A 18 -1.44 -25.51 15.84
N THR A 19 -2.69 -25.66 15.43
CA THR A 19 -3.07 -25.52 14.03
C THR A 19 -3.00 -24.04 13.70
N PHE A 20 -1.89 -23.61 13.10
CA PHE A 20 -1.80 -22.30 12.47
C PHE A 20 -2.77 -22.29 11.28
N ILE A 21 -4.01 -21.85 11.50
CA ILE A 21 -4.90 -21.45 10.42
C ILE A 21 -4.29 -20.17 9.84
N SER A 22 -3.36 -20.36 8.89
CA SER A 22 -2.89 -19.28 8.03
C SER A 22 -4.10 -18.84 7.22
N HIS A 23 -4.80 -17.83 7.73
CA HIS A 23 -5.80 -17.10 6.98
C HIS A 23 -5.05 -16.48 5.81
N LYS A 24 -5.12 -17.16 4.67
CA LYS A 24 -4.61 -16.70 3.38
C LYS A 24 -5.39 -15.42 3.06
N LYS A 25 -4.93 -14.28 3.59
CA LYS A 25 -5.44 -12.95 3.24
C LYS A 25 -5.36 -12.89 1.72
N SER A 26 -6.51 -13.02 1.07
CA SER A 26 -6.60 -12.90 -0.38
C SER A 26 -6.26 -11.45 -0.68
N ILE A 27 -5.00 -11.19 -0.99
CA ILE A 27 -4.54 -9.87 -1.41
C ILE A 27 -5.33 -9.56 -2.69
N VAL A 28 -6.17 -8.53 -2.64
CA VAL A 28 -6.92 -8.08 -3.82
C VAL A 28 -5.90 -7.69 -4.88
N GLN A 29 -5.92 -8.40 -6.01
CA GLN A 29 -5.11 -8.04 -7.16
C GLN A 29 -5.82 -6.94 -7.94
N ILE A 30 -5.46 -5.69 -7.65
CA ILE A 30 -6.01 -4.52 -8.35
C ILE A 30 -5.17 -4.28 -9.60
N ASN A 31 -5.80 -4.38 -10.78
CA ASN A 31 -5.16 -4.03 -12.05
C ASN A 31 -5.36 -2.54 -12.34
N VAL A 32 -4.44 -1.71 -11.87
CA VAL A 32 -4.51 -0.26 -12.04
C VAL A 32 -4.29 0.19 -13.49
N ARG A 33 -3.63 -0.63 -14.32
CA ARG A 33 -3.34 -0.32 -15.73
C ARG A 33 -4.58 -0.32 -16.62
N SER A 34 -5.65 -0.99 -16.21
CA SER A 34 -6.94 -0.95 -16.91
C SER A 34 -7.84 0.19 -16.43
N LEU A 35 -7.47 0.89 -15.35
CA LEU A 35 -8.31 1.89 -14.69
C LEU A 35 -7.86 3.32 -14.98
N ILE A 36 -6.54 3.53 -15.12
CA ILE A 36 -6.00 4.85 -15.48
C ILE A 36 -4.90 4.73 -16.54
N ASN A 37 -4.84 5.75 -17.40
CA ASN A 37 -3.71 5.93 -18.32
C ASN A 37 -2.45 6.25 -17.53
N LYS A 38 -1.29 5.82 -18.05
CA LYS A 38 -0.03 6.15 -17.41
C LYS A 38 0.35 7.60 -17.65
N PHE A 39 0.98 8.21 -16.65
CA PHE A 39 1.57 9.54 -16.78
C PHE A 39 3.03 9.45 -17.22
N LYS A 40 3.35 10.11 -18.33
CA LYS A 40 4.71 10.18 -18.88
C LYS A 40 5.54 11.29 -18.25
N GLY A 41 4.92 12.44 -17.99
CA GLY A 41 5.59 13.61 -17.43
C GLY A 41 6.71 14.14 -18.32
N ASP A 42 6.46 14.20 -19.63
CA ASP A 42 7.39 14.75 -20.61
C ASP A 42 7.64 16.25 -20.32
N PRO A 43 8.87 16.66 -19.98
CA PRO A 43 9.18 18.05 -19.67
C PRO A 43 9.11 18.97 -20.90
N GLU A 44 9.10 18.40 -22.12
CA GLU A 44 8.98 19.16 -23.37
C GLU A 44 7.51 19.37 -23.78
N ASP A 45 6.56 18.70 -23.12
CA ASP A 45 5.13 18.87 -23.39
C ASP A 45 4.59 20.13 -22.70
N GLU A 46 4.12 21.10 -23.50
CA GLU A 46 3.53 22.37 -23.03
C GLU A 46 2.32 22.16 -22.11
N ASN A 47 1.67 21.00 -22.17
CA ASN A 47 0.50 20.65 -21.38
C ASN A 47 0.81 19.71 -20.21
N VAL A 48 2.09 19.45 -19.90
CA VAL A 48 2.48 18.46 -18.89
C VAL A 48 1.84 18.73 -17.51
N LEU A 49 1.70 20.00 -17.11
CA LEU A 49 1.07 20.37 -15.84
C LEU A 49 -0.43 20.04 -15.81
N LEU A 50 -1.12 20.27 -16.93
CA LEU A 50 -2.54 19.93 -17.07
C LEU A 50 -2.72 18.40 -17.08
N GLN A 51 -1.85 17.68 -17.79
CA GLN A 51 -1.85 16.22 -17.80
C GLN A 51 -1.58 15.64 -16.41
N PHE A 52 -0.61 16.22 -15.68
CA PHE A 52 -0.31 15.83 -14.30
C PHE A 52 -1.51 16.05 -13.39
N SER A 53 -2.13 17.23 -13.44
CA SER A 53 -3.32 17.56 -12.64
C SER A 53 -4.45 16.56 -12.88
N ASN A 54 -4.79 16.30 -14.15
CA ASN A 54 -5.83 15.36 -14.53
C ASN A 54 -5.52 13.93 -14.08
N TRP A 55 -4.27 13.49 -14.28
CA TRP A 55 -3.83 12.18 -13.87
C TRP A 55 -3.82 12.02 -12.34
N LYS A 56 -3.36 13.04 -11.61
CA LYS A 56 -3.33 13.04 -10.14
C LYS A 56 -4.73 12.92 -9.57
N THR A 57 -5.70 13.67 -10.10
CA THR A 57 -7.10 13.54 -9.69
C THR A 57 -7.64 12.13 -9.97
N ALA A 58 -7.37 11.56 -11.15
CA ALA A 58 -7.78 10.20 -11.47
C ALA A 58 -7.15 9.15 -10.54
N TRP A 59 -5.86 9.32 -10.22
CA TRP A 59 -5.14 8.47 -9.26
C TRP A 59 -5.71 8.59 -7.85
N GLU A 60 -5.97 9.81 -7.36
CA GLU A 60 -6.53 10.03 -6.02
C GLU A 60 -7.93 9.41 -5.86
N ASN A 61 -8.77 9.54 -6.89
CA ASN A 61 -10.07 8.87 -6.93
C ASN A 61 -9.91 7.34 -6.91
N LEU A 62 -9.01 6.79 -7.72
CA LEU A 62 -8.71 5.36 -7.69
C LEU A 62 -8.22 4.90 -6.32
N VAL A 63 -7.39 5.68 -5.63
CA VAL A 63 -6.91 5.35 -4.28
C VAL A 63 -8.06 5.33 -3.26
N ILE A 64 -9.04 6.22 -3.40
CA ILE A 64 -10.26 6.19 -2.57
C ILE A 64 -11.00 4.88 -2.82
N ASP A 65 -11.25 4.52 -4.08
CA ASP A 65 -11.93 3.26 -4.44
C ASP A 65 -11.16 2.03 -3.92
N MET A 66 -9.83 2.02 -4.05
CA MET A 66 -8.97 0.95 -3.54
C MET A 66 -9.09 0.79 -2.03
N LYS A 67 -9.19 1.90 -1.27
CA LYS A 67 -9.32 1.89 0.20
C LYS A 67 -10.64 1.28 0.67
N GLU A 68 -11.68 1.34 -0.16
CA GLU A 68 -12.97 0.73 0.14
C GLU A 68 -13.00 -0.78 -0.15
N MET A 69 -12.01 -1.32 -0.88
CA MET A 69 -11.96 -2.74 -1.21
C MET A 69 -11.58 -3.61 0.01
N PRO A 70 -12.29 -4.73 0.23
CA PRO A 70 -11.98 -5.63 1.34
C PRO A 70 -10.59 -6.24 1.17
N GLY A 71 -9.72 -6.07 2.17
CA GLY A 71 -8.34 -6.59 2.12
C GLY A 71 -7.32 -5.63 1.50
N PHE A 72 -7.67 -4.36 1.30
CA PHE A 72 -6.73 -3.32 0.95
C PHE A 72 -5.60 -3.18 1.98
N VAL A 73 -4.38 -2.95 1.49
CA VAL A 73 -3.20 -2.69 2.31
C VAL A 73 -2.44 -1.51 1.70
N GLU A 74 -2.21 -0.45 2.48
CA GLU A 74 -1.58 0.78 2.00
C GLU A 74 -0.18 0.55 1.38
N ALA A 75 0.53 -0.49 1.83
CA ALA A 75 1.83 -0.89 1.29
C ALA A 75 1.81 -1.18 -0.23
N ILE A 76 0.65 -1.51 -0.82
CA ILE A 76 0.54 -1.76 -2.26
C ILE A 76 0.52 -0.46 -3.08
N LEU A 77 0.19 0.69 -2.46
CA LEU A 77 0.00 1.96 -3.18
C LEU A 77 1.25 2.39 -3.92
N PHE A 78 2.44 2.24 -3.31
CA PHE A 78 3.68 2.63 -3.97
C PHE A 78 3.99 1.73 -5.19
N GLN A 79 3.74 0.42 -5.07
CA GLN A 79 3.87 -0.48 -6.21
C GLN A 79 2.91 -0.10 -7.33
N LYS A 80 1.66 0.20 -6.99
CA LYS A 80 0.63 0.60 -7.97
C LYS A 80 0.92 1.95 -8.61
N LEU A 81 1.45 2.90 -7.86
CA LEU A 81 1.92 4.19 -8.37
C LEU A 81 2.96 3.97 -9.48
N LYS A 82 3.97 3.12 -9.24
CA LYS A 82 5.00 2.78 -10.23
C LYS A 82 4.46 2.08 -11.47
N GLU A 83 3.34 1.35 -11.37
CA GLU A 83 2.68 0.73 -12.53
C GLU A 83 1.97 1.76 -13.43
N CYS A 84 1.66 2.94 -12.89
CA CYS A 84 0.85 4.00 -13.50
C CYS A 84 1.67 5.22 -13.98
N VAL A 85 2.99 5.13 -13.94
CA VAL A 85 3.89 6.17 -14.46
C VAL A 85 4.88 5.56 -15.46
N GLU A 86 5.41 6.38 -16.36
CA GLU A 86 6.48 6.01 -17.30
C GLU A 86 7.71 6.90 -17.08
N GLU A 87 8.79 6.63 -17.80
CA GLU A 87 9.94 7.54 -17.80
C GLU A 87 9.57 8.89 -18.41
N PRO A 88 10.10 10.02 -17.89
CA PRO A 88 11.09 10.14 -16.80
C PRO A 88 10.51 10.06 -15.36
N VAL A 89 9.19 10.10 -15.20
CA VAL A 89 8.50 10.12 -13.89
C VAL A 89 8.84 8.88 -13.06
N LEU A 90 8.94 7.71 -13.70
CA LEU A 90 9.29 6.46 -13.02
C LEU A 90 10.67 6.54 -12.36
N SER A 91 11.66 7.15 -13.01
CA SER A 91 12.97 7.40 -12.41
C SER A 91 12.88 8.29 -11.18
N LEU A 92 12.08 9.37 -11.26
CA LEU A 92 11.88 10.31 -10.15
C LEU A 92 11.32 9.62 -8.90
N VAL A 93 10.32 8.75 -9.05
CA VAL A 93 9.73 8.03 -7.91
C VAL A 93 10.52 6.79 -7.48
N SER A 94 11.39 6.26 -8.34
CA SER A 94 12.15 5.04 -8.03
C SER A 94 13.32 5.27 -7.06
N VAL A 95 13.64 6.53 -6.72
CA VAL A 95 14.61 6.88 -5.68
C VAL A 95 14.14 6.47 -4.28
N PHE A 96 12.82 6.34 -4.08
CA PHE A 96 12.24 5.95 -2.79
C PHE A 96 12.26 4.44 -2.61
N ALA A 97 12.65 3.98 -1.42
CA ALA A 97 12.75 2.56 -1.10
C ALA A 97 11.36 1.91 -1.02
N SER A 98 11.09 0.90 -1.85
CA SER A 98 9.76 0.25 -1.93
C SER A 98 9.26 -0.40 -0.64
N CYS A 99 10.14 -0.66 0.32
CA CYS A 99 9.79 -1.23 1.63
C CYS A 99 9.52 -0.17 2.70
N SER A 100 9.70 1.12 2.40
CA SER A 100 9.44 2.19 3.37
C SER A 100 7.93 2.47 3.47
N PRO A 101 7.36 2.51 4.69
CA PRO A 101 5.98 2.94 4.90
C PRO A 101 5.70 4.37 4.40
N SER A 102 6.73 5.20 4.26
CA SER A 102 6.60 6.57 3.75
C SER A 102 6.77 6.71 2.24
N ALA A 103 7.21 5.65 1.52
CA ALA A 103 7.61 5.74 0.12
C ALA A 103 6.50 6.30 -0.79
N TYR A 104 5.26 5.82 -0.61
CA TYR A 104 4.12 6.33 -1.37
C TYR A 104 3.89 7.84 -1.16
N ARG A 105 3.89 8.28 0.11
CA ARG A 105 3.63 9.67 0.48
C ARG A 105 4.75 10.59 -0.02
N GLU A 106 6.01 10.17 0.14
CA GLU A 106 7.17 10.93 -0.32
C GLU A 106 7.22 11.02 -1.85
N ALA A 107 6.91 9.93 -2.55
CA ALA A 107 6.82 9.92 -4.01
C ALA A 107 5.72 10.86 -4.51
N MET A 108 4.50 10.81 -3.95
CA MET A 108 3.42 11.72 -4.35
C MET A 108 3.76 13.19 -4.06
N LYS A 109 4.42 13.47 -2.94
CA LYS A 109 4.90 14.81 -2.62
C LYS A 109 5.93 15.27 -3.66
N CYS A 110 6.93 14.43 -3.95
CA CYS A 110 7.97 14.74 -4.94
C CYS A 110 7.38 14.99 -6.33
N LEU A 111 6.38 14.21 -6.75
CA LEU A 111 5.65 14.45 -8.00
C LEU A 111 4.95 15.81 -8.02
N THR A 112 4.26 16.16 -6.94
CA THR A 112 3.52 17.43 -6.81
C THR A 112 4.45 18.66 -6.71
N GLU A 113 5.70 18.46 -6.28
CA GLU A 113 6.71 19.52 -6.26
C GLU A 113 7.43 19.66 -7.61
N SER A 114 7.39 18.62 -8.45
CA SER A 114 8.06 18.59 -9.76
C SER A 114 7.16 19.03 -10.91
N TYR A 115 5.84 18.91 -10.73
CA TYR A 115 4.77 19.29 -11.67
C TYR A 115 3.66 20.01 -10.90
#